data_AF-A0A662M1W2-F1
#
_entry.id   AF-A0A662M1W2-F1
#
_cell.length_a   1.000
_cell.length_b   1.000
_cell.length_c   1.000
_cell.angle_alpha   90.00
_cell.angle_beta   90.00
_cell.angle_gamma   90.00
#
_symmetry.space_group_name_H-M   'P 1'
#
loop_
_entity.id
_entity.type
_entity.pdbx_description
1 polymer ?
#
loop_
_entity_poly.entity_id
_entity_poly.type
_entity_poly.pdbx_seq_one_letter_code
_entity_poly.pdbx_strand_id
1 'polypeptide(L)'
;MKALIPIVASLLILTSFSGCLGDKDADNDGLPDSLERSGWSIYVTSVGENVSHEVHVTSSTHRKDTDGDGLTDFEEWSSSSGGYVTNPRSKDTDGDGLTDYQEIMVYGTDPLDWRDDIDKDNGWWESDYEEINYYRNRGIDDATIKQFLNDSDVDSDGIKDGNDIDPLENMKVKITLEGVRITSNMDDSDDLLEVVFDVTTDAETESSDLFYIPVGVNYSMNLSFLVDLNDMGIPGEYNNSISINVVDQDKGFEYKPLDTDGLPGIDIIKIVPSGSYAKNDFNINSDCGSYSLKGADGSIWFSIEDVSVPWS
;
A
#
# COMPACT_ATOMS: atom_id res chain seq x y z
N MET A 1 -44.71 46.76 4.39
CA MET A 1 -45.11 46.61 5.81
C MET A 1 -44.95 45.12 6.12
N LYS A 2 -44.03 44.67 7.00
CA LYS A 2 -44.17 44.62 8.48
C LYS A 2 -45.54 44.04 8.90
N ALA A 3 -45.69 43.00 9.71
CA ALA A 3 -44.78 41.99 10.31
C ALA A 3 -45.68 40.76 10.73
N LEU A 4 -45.30 39.69 11.43
CA LEU A 4 -44.10 39.25 12.18
C LEU A 4 -43.83 37.74 11.93
N ILE A 5 -42.76 37.18 12.48
CA ILE A 5 -42.56 35.73 12.75
C ILE A 5 -42.22 35.60 14.26
N PRO A 6 -42.76 34.62 15.01
CA PRO A 6 -42.47 34.48 16.43
C PRO A 6 -41.04 33.96 16.65
N ILE A 7 -40.24 34.72 17.40
CA ILE A 7 -38.94 34.27 17.90
C ILE A 7 -39.20 33.29 19.04
N VAL A 8 -38.71 32.06 18.91
CA VAL A 8 -38.64 31.12 20.03
C VAL A 8 -37.62 31.67 21.02
N ALA A 9 -38.09 32.04 22.21
CA ALA A 9 -37.22 32.51 23.28
C ALA A 9 -36.44 31.32 23.87
N SER A 10 -35.27 31.02 23.29
CA SER A 10 -34.30 30.14 23.96
C SER A 10 -33.95 30.74 25.31
N LEU A 11 -34.23 29.97 26.36
CA LEU A 11 -34.10 30.37 27.74
C LEU A 11 -32.61 30.52 28.08
N LEU A 12 -32.06 31.73 27.92
CA LEU A 12 -30.77 32.06 28.53
C LEU A 12 -30.93 31.96 30.05
N ILE A 13 -30.50 30.84 30.61
CA ILE A 13 -30.32 30.69 32.04
C ILE A 13 -29.10 31.53 32.41
N LEU A 14 -29.30 32.83 32.66
CA LEU A 14 -28.37 33.61 33.48
C LEU A 14 -28.42 33.01 34.89
N THR A 15 -27.63 31.97 35.14
CA THR A 15 -27.21 31.64 36.49
C THR A 15 -26.46 32.86 37.03
N SER A 16 -26.90 33.32 38.19
CA SER A 16 -26.40 34.53 38.81
C SER A 16 -24.91 34.39 39.14
N PHE A 17 -24.07 35.13 38.41
CA PHE A 17 -22.66 35.37 38.75
C PHE A 17 -22.59 36.10 40.10
N SER A 18 -22.52 35.33 41.19
CA SER A 18 -22.36 35.82 42.56
C SER A 18 -21.47 34.85 43.33
N GLY A 19 -20.25 34.66 42.81
CA GLY A 19 -19.30 33.66 43.28
C GLY A 19 -17.91 33.85 42.67
N CYS A 20 -17.29 35.01 42.85
CA CYS A 20 -15.84 35.12 42.74
C CYS A 20 -15.19 34.45 43.97
N LEU A 21 -15.20 33.13 43.98
CA LEU A 21 -14.25 32.31 44.71
C LEU A 21 -13.42 31.66 43.61
N GLY A 22 -12.21 32.18 43.41
CA GLY A 22 -11.27 31.58 42.47
C GLY A 22 -11.03 30.16 42.92
N ASP A 23 -11.52 29.21 42.14
CA ASP A 23 -11.18 27.82 42.35
C ASP A 23 -9.67 27.70 42.19
N LYS A 24 -9.05 26.95 43.10
CA LYS A 24 -7.59 26.92 43.15
C LYS A 24 -7.09 26.19 41.90
N ASP A 25 -5.95 26.62 41.40
CA ASP A 25 -5.20 25.97 40.32
C ASP A 25 -3.75 26.00 40.85
N ALA A 26 -3.21 24.84 41.24
CA ALA A 26 -1.99 24.80 42.04
C ALA A 26 -0.70 24.69 41.22
N ASP A 27 -0.76 24.07 40.04
CA ASP A 27 0.36 23.98 39.10
C ASP A 27 0.24 24.96 37.93
N ASN A 28 -0.89 25.66 37.81
CA ASN A 28 -1.16 26.79 36.92
C ASN A 28 -1.21 26.38 35.44
N ASP A 29 -1.73 25.19 35.12
CA ASP A 29 -2.00 24.76 33.73
C ASP A 29 -3.28 25.36 33.13
N GLY A 30 -4.25 25.73 33.98
CA GLY A 30 -5.55 26.27 33.60
C GLY A 30 -6.73 25.39 34.01
N LEU A 31 -6.49 24.18 34.52
CA LEU A 31 -7.48 23.24 35.01
C LEU A 31 -7.70 23.42 36.53
N PRO A 32 -8.95 23.63 37.00
CA PRO A 32 -9.19 23.83 38.44
C PRO A 32 -8.94 22.59 39.30
N ASP A 33 -8.30 22.79 40.47
CA ASP A 33 -8.12 21.83 41.59
C ASP A 33 -9.40 21.00 41.87
N SER A 34 -10.58 21.60 41.68
CA SER A 34 -11.88 20.97 41.93
C SER A 34 -12.26 19.97 40.83
N LEU A 35 -11.99 20.31 39.57
CA LEU A 35 -12.31 19.53 38.37
C LEU A 35 -11.35 18.36 38.20
N GLU A 36 -10.05 18.60 38.38
CA GLU A 36 -9.02 17.54 38.36
C GLU A 36 -9.34 16.40 39.34
N ARG A 37 -9.86 16.75 40.52
CA ARG A 37 -10.26 15.79 41.57
C ARG A 37 -11.67 15.24 41.42
N SER A 38 -12.59 15.97 40.79
CA SER A 38 -13.93 15.44 40.50
C SER A 38 -13.94 14.53 39.28
N GLY A 39 -12.96 14.71 38.40
CA GLY A 39 -12.85 14.03 37.12
C GLY A 39 -13.91 14.43 36.10
N TRP A 40 -13.81 13.82 34.93
CA TRP A 40 -14.78 13.87 33.84
C TRP A 40 -14.93 12.47 33.22
N SER A 41 -15.87 12.31 32.29
CA SER A 41 -16.01 11.09 31.50
C SER A 41 -15.44 11.31 30.10
N ILE A 42 -14.70 10.32 29.60
CA ILE A 42 -14.29 10.19 28.19
C ILE A 42 -14.94 8.94 27.59
N TYR A 43 -14.91 8.80 26.27
CA TYR A 43 -15.29 7.58 25.57
C TYR A 43 -14.08 7.11 24.76
N VAL A 44 -13.66 5.87 24.98
CA VAL A 44 -12.48 5.26 24.33
C VAL A 44 -12.78 3.83 23.90
N THR A 45 -12.33 3.44 22.72
CA THR A 45 -12.28 2.06 22.24
C THR A 45 -10.85 1.56 22.47
N SER A 46 -10.61 0.81 23.55
CA SER A 46 -9.25 0.34 23.87
C SER A 46 -8.85 -0.92 23.09
N VAL A 47 -7.55 -1.23 23.05
CA VAL A 47 -7.01 -2.41 22.35
C VAL A 47 -7.76 -3.70 22.65
N GLY A 48 -8.17 -4.39 21.59
CA GLY A 48 -8.95 -5.63 21.64
C GLY A 48 -10.46 -5.43 21.84
N GLU A 49 -10.92 -4.19 22.03
CA GLU A 49 -12.32 -3.82 22.04
C GLU A 49 -12.80 -3.43 20.63
N ASN A 50 -14.12 -3.44 20.43
CA ASN A 50 -14.78 -3.09 19.16
C ASN A 50 -15.95 -2.09 19.38
N VAL A 51 -16.01 -1.50 20.58
CA VAL A 51 -17.08 -0.62 21.05
C VAL A 51 -16.46 0.32 22.08
N SER A 52 -16.74 1.63 21.96
CA SER A 52 -16.26 2.61 22.93
C SER A 52 -16.94 2.48 24.29
N HIS A 53 -16.15 2.60 25.36
CA HIS A 53 -16.61 2.56 26.75
C HIS A 53 -16.46 3.91 27.44
N GLU A 54 -17.40 4.24 28.32
CA GLU A 54 -17.30 5.44 29.17
C GLU A 54 -16.28 5.20 30.29
N VAL A 55 -15.19 5.95 30.29
CA VAL A 55 -14.13 5.90 31.30
C VAL A 55 -14.12 7.19 32.10
N HIS A 56 -14.11 7.08 33.43
CA HIS A 56 -14.01 8.22 34.32
C HIS A 56 -12.56 8.51 34.67
N VAL A 57 -12.05 9.66 34.24
CA VAL A 57 -10.64 10.07 34.36
C VAL A 57 -10.49 11.23 35.35
N THR A 58 -9.29 11.38 35.92
CA THR A 58 -8.93 12.42 36.89
C THR A 58 -7.48 12.79 36.68
N SER A 59 -7.05 13.98 37.09
CA SER A 59 -5.68 14.43 36.90
C SER A 59 -5.03 14.87 38.24
N SER A 60 -3.86 15.50 38.24
CA SER A 60 -3.06 15.73 39.46
C SER A 60 -2.69 17.20 39.70
N THR A 61 -3.46 17.83 40.59
CA THR A 61 -3.41 19.20 41.19
C THR A 61 -2.07 19.84 41.59
N HIS A 62 -0.93 19.23 41.29
CA HIS A 62 0.43 19.71 41.53
C HIS A 62 1.39 19.33 40.36
N ARG A 63 0.84 18.94 39.20
CA ARG A 63 1.50 18.51 37.97
C ARG A 63 0.61 18.91 36.79
N LYS A 64 1.05 19.93 36.04
CA LYS A 64 0.43 20.41 34.79
C LYS A 64 0.19 19.35 33.70
N ASP A 65 0.89 18.24 33.83
CA ASP A 65 1.04 17.13 32.90
C ASP A 65 1.24 15.92 33.83
N THR A 66 0.18 15.13 33.99
CA THR A 66 0.03 14.18 35.08
C THR A 66 0.68 12.82 34.81
N ASP A 67 0.83 12.38 33.56
CA ASP A 67 1.56 11.15 33.20
C ASP A 67 2.93 11.42 32.56
N GLY A 68 3.12 12.57 31.90
CA GLY A 68 4.39 13.02 31.32
C GLY A 68 4.52 12.81 29.82
N ASP A 69 3.46 12.69 29.03
CA ASP A 69 3.50 12.45 27.58
C ASP A 69 3.97 13.69 26.77
N GLY A 70 3.53 14.88 27.16
CA GLY A 70 3.80 16.16 26.49
C GLY A 70 2.59 17.09 26.35
N LEU A 71 1.37 16.59 26.60
CA LEU A 71 0.15 17.38 26.74
C LEU A 71 -0.03 17.84 28.20
N THR A 72 -0.76 18.93 28.41
CA THR A 72 -1.19 19.33 29.76
C THR A 72 -2.56 18.80 30.12
N ASP A 73 -2.82 18.55 31.41
CA ASP A 73 -4.12 18.05 31.89
C ASP A 73 -5.28 18.94 31.37
N PHE A 74 -5.08 20.26 31.29
CA PHE A 74 -5.99 21.21 30.65
C PHE A 74 -6.18 20.99 29.13
N GLU A 75 -5.11 20.73 28.38
CA GLU A 75 -5.17 20.49 26.93
C GLU A 75 -5.95 19.22 26.59
N GLU A 76 -5.70 18.15 27.35
CA GLU A 76 -6.42 16.89 27.31
C GLU A 76 -7.90 17.05 27.70
N TRP A 77 -8.20 17.81 28.75
CA TRP A 77 -9.59 18.05 29.17
C TRP A 77 -10.39 18.91 28.17
N SER A 78 -9.76 19.93 27.59
CA SER A 78 -10.47 21.01 26.89
C SER A 78 -10.67 20.78 25.39
N SER A 79 -10.15 19.69 24.84
CA SER A 79 -10.09 19.41 23.39
C SER A 79 -9.36 20.48 22.58
N SER A 80 -8.47 21.26 23.20
CA SER A 80 -7.64 22.22 22.47
C SER A 80 -6.57 21.52 21.61
N SER A 81 -6.22 20.29 21.96
CA SER A 81 -5.28 19.43 21.25
C SER A 81 -6.07 18.50 20.31
N GLY A 82 -6.10 18.83 19.02
CA GLY A 82 -6.73 18.01 17.96
C GLY A 82 -8.26 17.98 17.93
N GLY A 83 -8.92 18.11 19.08
CA GLY A 83 -10.37 17.95 19.23
C GLY A 83 -10.78 16.78 20.14
N TYR A 84 -9.82 16.06 20.70
CA TYR A 84 -10.01 14.85 21.50
C TYR A 84 -10.13 15.16 22.99
N VAL A 85 -10.59 14.20 23.81
CA VAL A 85 -10.54 14.31 25.28
C VAL A 85 -9.93 13.02 25.83
N THR A 86 -8.65 13.09 26.20
CA THR A 86 -7.84 11.95 26.58
C THR A 86 -7.81 11.75 28.11
N ASN A 87 -6.96 10.83 28.59
CA ASN A 87 -6.86 10.42 29.98
C ASN A 87 -5.51 10.87 30.59
N PRO A 88 -5.47 11.95 31.41
CA PRO A 88 -4.22 12.51 31.98
C PRO A 88 -3.40 11.60 32.90
N ARG A 89 -3.78 10.33 33.05
CA ARG A 89 -3.08 9.31 33.83
C ARG A 89 -2.54 8.16 32.97
N SER A 90 -2.74 8.21 31.66
CA SER A 90 -2.30 7.24 30.69
C SER A 90 -1.83 8.00 29.48
N LYS A 91 -0.51 7.94 29.21
CA LYS A 91 0.14 8.62 28.07
C LYS A 91 -0.39 8.22 26.69
N ASP A 92 -1.27 7.24 26.68
CA ASP A 92 -1.64 6.28 25.65
C ASP A 92 -3.03 5.85 26.13
N THR A 93 -4.06 6.54 25.62
CA THR A 93 -5.40 6.50 26.21
C THR A 93 -6.18 5.25 25.81
N ASP A 94 -6.01 4.75 24.59
CA ASP A 94 -6.63 3.50 24.12
C ASP A 94 -5.75 2.24 24.30
N GLY A 95 -4.44 2.41 24.48
CA GLY A 95 -3.48 1.36 24.82
C GLY A 95 -2.75 0.73 23.64
N ASP A 96 -2.79 1.34 22.44
CA ASP A 96 -2.24 0.79 21.20
C ASP A 96 -0.69 0.81 21.14
N GLY A 97 -0.07 1.74 21.87
CA GLY A 97 1.38 1.89 22.00
C GLY A 97 1.96 3.15 21.36
N LEU A 98 1.14 3.98 20.70
CA LEU A 98 1.42 5.40 20.51
C LEU A 98 1.17 6.16 21.82
N THR A 99 1.42 7.47 21.80
CA THR A 99 1.04 8.33 22.91
C THR A 99 0.10 9.41 22.41
N ASP A 100 -0.80 9.88 23.27
CA ASP A 100 -1.80 10.89 22.93
C ASP A 100 -1.16 12.11 22.26
N TYR A 101 0.01 12.57 22.75
CA TYR A 101 0.84 13.59 22.11
C TYR A 101 1.30 13.20 20.69
N GLN A 102 1.78 11.98 20.46
CA GLN A 102 2.24 11.53 19.14
C GLN A 102 1.07 11.47 18.15
N GLU A 103 -0.05 10.90 18.55
CA GLU A 103 -1.25 10.77 17.72
C GLU A 103 -1.77 12.16 17.36
N ILE A 104 -1.99 13.03 18.34
CA ILE A 104 -2.53 14.36 18.07
C ILE A 104 -1.55 15.28 17.33
N MET A 105 -0.30 15.37 17.80
CA MET A 105 0.65 16.41 17.35
C MET A 105 1.57 15.96 16.21
N VAL A 106 1.76 14.65 16.02
CA VAL A 106 2.66 14.10 14.99
C VAL A 106 1.84 13.47 13.87
N TYR A 107 1.13 12.37 14.12
CA TYR A 107 0.52 11.55 13.07
C TYR A 107 -0.86 12.05 12.61
N GLY A 108 -1.67 12.59 13.52
CA GLY A 108 -3.01 13.08 13.29
C GLY A 108 -4.10 12.02 13.42
N THR A 109 -3.82 10.93 14.14
CA THR A 109 -4.75 9.83 14.45
C THR A 109 -5.60 10.13 15.70
N ASP A 110 -6.65 9.34 15.95
CA ASP A 110 -7.58 9.48 17.08
C ASP A 110 -7.12 8.66 18.32
N PRO A 111 -6.60 9.30 19.40
CA PRO A 111 -6.12 8.63 20.62
C PRO A 111 -7.22 8.02 21.50
N LEU A 112 -8.43 7.90 20.95
CA LEU A 112 -9.59 7.28 21.59
C LEU A 112 -10.08 6.05 20.82
N ASP A 113 -9.43 5.66 19.72
CA ASP A 113 -9.79 4.46 18.96
C ASP A 113 -8.54 3.82 18.35
N TRP A 114 -8.10 2.71 18.95
CA TRP A 114 -6.89 1.94 18.59
C TRP A 114 -6.89 1.35 17.17
N ARG A 115 -7.84 1.73 16.33
CA ARG A 115 -8.05 1.30 14.95
C ARG A 115 -8.34 2.48 14.04
N ASP A 116 -7.80 3.66 14.35
CA ASP A 116 -8.02 4.80 13.48
C ASP A 116 -7.48 4.49 12.06
N ASP A 117 -8.27 4.91 11.08
CA ASP A 117 -8.20 4.45 9.69
C ASP A 117 -8.53 5.66 8.81
N ILE A 118 -7.55 6.56 8.77
CA ILE A 118 -7.69 7.91 8.25
C ILE A 118 -8.12 7.85 6.77
N ASP A 119 -7.42 7.05 5.97
CA ASP A 119 -7.56 6.92 4.52
C ASP A 119 -8.44 5.74 4.05
N LYS A 120 -8.72 4.77 4.93
CA LYS A 120 -9.62 3.61 4.75
C LYS A 120 -9.03 2.54 3.86
N ASP A 121 -7.85 2.11 4.25
CA ASP A 121 -7.01 1.16 3.54
C ASP A 121 -6.72 -0.11 4.34
N ASN A 122 -6.78 -0.02 5.67
CA ASN A 122 -6.43 -1.07 6.62
C ASN A 122 -6.84 -2.48 6.17
N GLY A 123 -5.84 -3.34 5.96
CA GLY A 123 -6.00 -4.73 5.56
C GLY A 123 -5.35 -5.71 6.53
N TRP A 124 -4.01 -5.73 6.59
CA TRP A 124 -3.21 -6.57 7.47
C TRP A 124 -2.81 -5.90 8.78
N TRP A 125 -2.76 -4.57 8.81
CA TRP A 125 -2.59 -3.79 10.03
C TRP A 125 -3.91 -3.78 10.81
N GLU A 126 -3.85 -4.06 12.11
CA GLU A 126 -5.02 -4.01 12.99
C GLU A 126 -5.13 -2.69 13.79
N SER A 127 -4.10 -1.83 13.75
CA SER A 127 -4.06 -0.47 14.35
C SER A 127 -3.16 0.49 13.58
N ASP A 128 -3.34 1.79 13.81
CA ASP A 128 -2.46 2.85 13.29
C ASP A 128 -1.04 2.76 13.88
N TYR A 129 -0.83 2.28 15.12
CA TYR A 129 0.52 1.91 15.57
C TYR A 129 1.19 0.88 14.67
N GLU A 130 0.49 -0.13 14.16
CA GLU A 130 1.11 -1.15 13.31
C GLU A 130 1.57 -0.55 11.97
N GLU A 131 0.72 0.25 11.33
CA GLU A 131 1.02 1.01 10.11
C GLU A 131 2.18 2.00 10.32
N ILE A 132 2.07 2.86 11.34
CA ILE A 132 3.11 3.86 11.67
C ILE A 132 4.46 3.15 11.95
N ASN A 133 4.45 2.00 12.64
CA ASN A 133 5.68 1.24 12.85
C ASN A 133 6.19 0.53 11.60
N TYR A 134 5.34 0.12 10.66
CA TYR A 134 5.77 -0.44 9.39
C TYR A 134 6.70 0.54 8.64
N TYR A 135 6.28 1.80 8.51
CA TYR A 135 7.08 2.85 7.87
C TYR A 135 8.27 3.29 8.73
N ARG A 136 8.07 3.49 10.05
CA ARG A 136 9.14 3.89 10.99
C ARG A 136 10.29 2.88 11.02
N ASN A 137 10.01 1.58 10.93
CA ASN A 137 11.03 0.53 10.89
C ASN A 137 11.84 0.50 9.59
N ARG A 138 11.29 1.06 8.49
CA ARG A 138 12.02 1.29 7.23
C ARG A 138 12.83 2.59 7.24
N GLY A 139 12.75 3.38 8.31
CA GLY A 139 13.50 4.63 8.47
C GLY A 139 12.85 5.86 7.82
N ILE A 140 11.57 5.75 7.46
CA ILE A 140 10.75 6.89 7.03
C ILE A 140 10.57 7.85 8.22
N ASP A 141 10.66 9.15 7.97
CA ASP A 141 10.50 10.17 9.02
C ASP A 141 9.04 10.51 9.28
N ASP A 142 8.74 10.96 10.49
CA ASP A 142 7.36 11.20 10.95
C ASP A 142 6.54 12.15 10.06
N ALA A 143 7.18 13.13 9.40
CA ALA A 143 6.47 14.05 8.51
C ALA A 143 6.11 13.40 7.16
N THR A 144 6.87 12.40 6.73
CA THR A 144 6.56 11.56 5.57
C THR A 144 5.54 10.48 5.94
N ILE A 145 5.67 9.83 7.10
CA ILE A 145 4.64 8.89 7.62
C ILE A 145 3.27 9.58 7.68
N LYS A 146 3.19 10.80 8.24
CA LYS A 146 1.95 11.60 8.26
C LYS A 146 1.29 11.79 6.89
N GLN A 147 2.06 11.82 5.80
CA GLN A 147 1.52 11.92 4.45
C GLN A 147 0.98 10.57 3.97
N PHE A 148 1.68 9.47 4.27
CA PHE A 148 1.24 8.11 3.95
C PHE A 148 -0.07 7.73 4.63
N LEU A 149 -0.26 8.05 5.93
CA LEU A 149 -1.55 7.84 6.62
C LEU A 149 -2.74 8.62 6.01
N ASN A 150 -2.52 9.41 4.96
CA ASN A 150 -3.56 10.16 4.24
C ASN A 150 -3.65 9.77 2.75
N ASP A 151 -2.90 8.76 2.31
CA ASP A 151 -2.79 8.35 0.91
C ASP A 151 -2.77 6.82 0.79
N SER A 152 -3.86 6.25 0.28
CA SER A 152 -4.18 4.83 0.46
C SER A 152 -3.61 3.90 -0.62
N ASP A 153 -2.51 4.32 -1.25
CA ASP A 153 -1.86 3.79 -2.47
C ASP A 153 -0.55 4.59 -2.69
N VAL A 154 0.38 4.51 -1.73
CA VAL A 154 1.54 5.43 -1.56
C VAL A 154 2.53 5.40 -2.73
N ASP A 155 2.69 4.27 -3.41
CA ASP A 155 3.53 4.14 -4.60
C ASP A 155 2.74 4.22 -5.93
N SER A 156 1.42 4.37 -5.83
CA SER A 156 0.48 4.49 -6.96
C SER A 156 0.50 3.29 -7.93
N ASP A 157 0.64 2.07 -7.41
CA ASP A 157 0.48 0.83 -8.18
C ASP A 157 -0.99 0.45 -8.44
N GLY A 158 -1.92 0.92 -7.60
CA GLY A 158 -3.36 0.63 -7.66
C GLY A 158 -3.86 -0.43 -6.68
N ILE A 159 -2.99 -0.93 -5.80
CA ILE A 159 -3.26 -1.75 -4.62
C ILE A 159 -3.29 -0.80 -3.40
N LYS A 160 -3.94 -1.23 -2.33
CA LYS A 160 -3.99 -0.45 -1.08
C LYS A 160 -2.84 -0.90 -0.18
N ASP A 161 -2.07 0.04 0.37
CA ASP A 161 -0.94 -0.20 1.27
C ASP A 161 -1.18 -1.28 2.32
N GLY A 162 -2.31 -1.22 3.04
CA GLY A 162 -2.72 -2.21 4.04
C GLY A 162 -2.94 -3.62 3.48
N ASN A 163 -2.90 -3.82 2.16
CA ASN A 163 -3.04 -5.11 1.47
C ASN A 163 -1.82 -5.45 0.58
N ASP A 164 -0.79 -4.59 0.56
CA ASP A 164 0.46 -4.77 -0.17
C ASP A 164 1.59 -5.25 0.80
N ILE A 165 2.57 -6.01 0.29
CA ILE A 165 3.80 -6.31 1.05
C ILE A 165 4.67 -5.08 1.21
N ASP A 166 4.86 -4.30 0.14
CA ASP A 166 5.85 -3.22 0.09
C ASP A 166 5.31 -1.91 -0.53
N PRO A 167 4.33 -1.25 0.12
CA PRO A 167 3.72 0.05 -0.28
C PRO A 167 4.66 1.25 -0.49
N LEU A 168 5.96 1.00 -0.51
CA LEU A 168 6.99 1.98 -0.81
C LEU A 168 7.67 1.73 -2.16
N GLU A 169 7.53 0.56 -2.78
CA GLU A 169 8.29 0.16 -3.97
C GLU A 169 7.51 -0.71 -4.97
N ASN A 170 6.85 -0.02 -5.90
CA ASN A 170 6.13 -0.60 -7.03
C ASN A 170 7.04 -1.53 -7.85
N MET A 171 6.75 -2.84 -7.89
CA MET A 171 7.69 -3.85 -8.39
C MET A 171 7.71 -3.97 -9.93
N LYS A 172 8.34 -3.00 -10.61
CA LYS A 172 8.37 -2.90 -12.08
C LYS A 172 9.68 -3.34 -12.73
N VAL A 173 9.56 -4.16 -13.77
CA VAL A 173 10.70 -4.53 -14.65
C VAL A 173 10.45 -4.15 -16.10
N LYS A 174 11.52 -3.71 -16.77
CA LYS A 174 11.53 -3.44 -18.20
C LYS A 174 12.25 -4.57 -18.94
N ILE A 175 11.50 -5.35 -19.70
CA ILE A 175 12.04 -6.42 -20.54
C ILE A 175 12.24 -5.89 -21.96
N THR A 176 13.46 -5.93 -22.48
CA THR A 176 13.76 -5.49 -23.85
C THR A 176 14.28 -6.64 -24.69
N LEU A 177 13.52 -7.03 -25.73
CA LEU A 177 13.98 -8.00 -26.72
C LEU A 177 14.94 -7.32 -27.70
N GLU A 178 16.16 -7.84 -27.78
CA GLU A 178 17.24 -7.34 -28.64
C GLU A 178 17.27 -8.09 -29.99
N GLY A 179 16.77 -9.32 -30.02
CA GLY A 179 16.63 -10.09 -31.23
C GLY A 179 16.23 -11.54 -31.01
N VAL A 180 15.87 -12.20 -32.11
CA VAL A 180 15.54 -13.62 -32.17
C VAL A 180 16.16 -14.25 -33.42
N ARG A 181 16.40 -15.55 -33.37
CA ARG A 181 16.74 -16.38 -34.53
C ARG A 181 15.94 -17.66 -34.44
N ILE A 182 14.87 -17.74 -35.22
CA ILE A 182 14.08 -18.97 -35.36
C ILE A 182 14.77 -19.86 -36.40
N THR A 183 14.79 -21.18 -36.18
CA THR A 183 15.43 -22.18 -37.05
C THR A 183 14.54 -23.38 -37.38
N SER A 184 13.44 -23.58 -36.66
CA SER A 184 12.31 -24.37 -37.19
C SER A 184 11.55 -23.50 -38.20
N ASN A 185 11.01 -24.10 -39.27
CA ASN A 185 10.04 -23.43 -40.11
C ASN A 185 8.60 -23.69 -39.67
N MET A 186 8.37 -24.44 -38.58
CA MET A 186 7.03 -24.83 -38.08
C MET A 186 6.11 -25.41 -39.18
N ASP A 187 6.72 -26.04 -40.19
CA ASP A 187 6.08 -26.52 -41.43
C ASP A 187 5.41 -25.46 -42.32
N ASP A 188 5.61 -24.17 -42.05
CA ASP A 188 5.29 -23.07 -42.95
C ASP A 188 5.99 -23.25 -44.32
N SER A 189 5.27 -22.83 -45.36
CA SER A 189 5.57 -23.06 -46.76
C SER A 189 6.40 -21.97 -47.42
N ASP A 190 6.52 -20.78 -46.82
CA ASP A 190 7.28 -19.65 -47.39
C ASP A 190 8.50 -19.17 -46.57
N ASP A 191 8.79 -19.84 -45.45
CA ASP A 191 9.88 -19.56 -44.51
C ASP A 191 9.79 -18.15 -43.84
N LEU A 192 8.57 -17.57 -43.69
CA LEU A 192 8.33 -16.24 -43.09
C LEU A 192 7.25 -16.28 -41.99
N LEU A 193 7.67 -16.64 -40.78
CA LEU A 193 6.76 -16.82 -39.64
C LEU A 193 6.12 -15.51 -39.16
N GLU A 194 4.82 -15.58 -38.86
CA GLU A 194 4.00 -14.51 -38.31
C GLU A 194 3.91 -14.64 -36.79
N VAL A 195 4.78 -13.96 -36.06
CA VAL A 195 4.94 -14.16 -34.61
C VAL A 195 4.47 -12.98 -33.78
N VAL A 196 3.95 -13.29 -32.59
CA VAL A 196 3.77 -12.36 -31.48
C VAL A 196 4.71 -12.76 -30.35
N PHE A 197 5.19 -11.76 -29.62
CA PHE A 197 5.96 -11.94 -28.38
C PHE A 197 5.03 -11.66 -27.20
N ASP A 198 4.79 -12.67 -26.37
CA ASP A 198 4.05 -12.52 -25.13
C ASP A 198 5.03 -12.51 -23.96
N VAL A 199 4.96 -11.46 -23.14
CA VAL A 199 5.63 -11.35 -21.85
C VAL A 199 4.58 -11.49 -20.76
N THR A 200 4.66 -12.58 -20.00
CA THR A 200 3.76 -12.88 -18.88
C THR A 200 4.55 -12.79 -17.58
N THR A 201 4.04 -12.03 -16.62
CA THR A 201 4.47 -12.09 -15.22
C THR A 201 3.43 -12.88 -14.41
N ASP A 202 3.56 -12.92 -13.10
CA ASP A 202 2.52 -13.42 -12.20
C ASP A 202 1.43 -12.38 -11.90
N ALA A 203 1.67 -11.10 -12.17
CA ALA A 203 0.66 -10.04 -12.13
C ALA A 203 -0.14 -9.92 -13.44
N GLU A 204 0.54 -9.92 -14.60
CA GLU A 204 -0.07 -9.55 -15.88
C GLU A 204 0.48 -10.28 -17.12
N THR A 205 0.01 -9.89 -18.31
CA THR A 205 0.56 -10.35 -19.60
C THR A 205 0.40 -9.29 -20.67
N GLU A 206 1.53 -8.88 -21.24
CA GLU A 206 1.62 -7.95 -22.36
C GLU A 206 2.03 -8.68 -23.64
N SER A 207 1.33 -8.36 -24.74
CA SER A 207 1.53 -8.98 -26.06
C SER A 207 1.99 -7.94 -27.09
N SER A 208 2.93 -8.33 -27.94
CA SER A 208 3.41 -7.45 -29.02
C SER A 208 2.43 -7.29 -30.18
N ASP A 209 2.62 -6.24 -30.99
CA ASP A 209 2.15 -6.25 -32.38
C ASP A 209 2.74 -7.43 -33.17
N LEU A 210 2.15 -7.77 -34.32
CA LEU A 210 2.59 -8.87 -35.18
C LEU A 210 3.93 -8.59 -35.88
N PHE A 211 4.87 -9.53 -35.82
CA PHE A 211 6.14 -9.51 -36.53
C PHE A 211 6.21 -10.58 -37.64
N TYR A 212 6.99 -10.29 -38.68
CA TYR A 212 7.26 -11.21 -39.79
C TYR A 212 8.75 -11.57 -39.79
N ILE A 213 9.10 -12.80 -39.42
CA ILE A 213 10.47 -13.20 -39.11
C ILE A 213 10.95 -14.33 -40.04
N PRO A 214 11.93 -14.07 -40.94
CA PRO A 214 12.47 -15.09 -41.83
C PRO A 214 13.22 -16.21 -41.09
N VAL A 215 12.91 -17.46 -41.42
CA VAL A 215 13.53 -18.63 -40.82
C VAL A 215 15.04 -18.67 -41.08
N GLY A 216 15.81 -19.04 -40.06
CA GLY A 216 17.26 -19.17 -40.11
C GLY A 216 18.06 -17.87 -40.02
N VAL A 217 17.40 -16.71 -39.97
CA VAL A 217 18.04 -15.38 -39.93
C VAL A 217 18.11 -14.86 -38.48
N ASN A 218 19.20 -14.17 -38.14
CA ASN A 218 19.24 -13.37 -36.90
C ASN A 218 18.46 -12.08 -37.14
N TYR A 219 17.26 -11.99 -36.58
CA TYR A 219 16.40 -10.80 -36.65
C TYR A 219 16.66 -9.93 -35.40
N SER A 220 17.24 -8.75 -35.60
CA SER A 220 17.44 -7.76 -34.52
C SER A 220 16.19 -6.91 -34.34
N MET A 221 15.82 -6.64 -33.10
CA MET A 221 14.68 -5.79 -32.74
C MET A 221 15.05 -4.90 -31.54
N ASN A 222 14.14 -4.00 -31.19
CA ASN A 222 14.22 -3.22 -29.96
C ASN A 222 12.78 -3.03 -29.47
N LEU A 223 12.23 -4.11 -28.91
CA LEU A 223 10.86 -4.18 -28.42
C LEU A 223 10.94 -4.23 -26.89
N SER A 224 10.40 -3.22 -26.22
CA SER A 224 10.37 -3.15 -24.76
C SER A 224 8.96 -3.33 -24.23
N PHE A 225 8.84 -4.12 -23.18
CA PHE A 225 7.67 -4.27 -22.33
C PHE A 225 8.01 -3.66 -20.97
N LEU A 226 7.11 -2.86 -20.41
CA LEU A 226 7.10 -2.51 -19.00
C LEU A 226 6.08 -3.46 -18.39
N VAL A 227 6.48 -4.25 -17.40
CA VAL A 227 5.59 -5.20 -16.74
C VAL A 227 5.80 -5.21 -15.24
N ASP A 228 4.70 -5.44 -14.55
CA ASP A 228 4.59 -5.44 -13.11
C ASP A 228 4.85 -6.88 -12.61
N LEU A 229 5.60 -7.03 -11.52
CA LEU A 229 5.76 -8.29 -10.80
C LEU A 229 4.78 -8.29 -9.63
N ASN A 230 4.23 -9.44 -9.26
CA ASN A 230 3.28 -9.47 -8.15
C ASN A 230 3.94 -9.16 -6.80
N ASP A 231 3.44 -8.12 -6.16
CA ASP A 231 3.74 -7.59 -4.83
C ASP A 231 2.60 -7.88 -3.82
N MET A 232 1.38 -8.22 -4.28
CA MET A 232 0.17 -8.50 -3.45
C MET A 232 0.23 -9.68 -2.46
N GLY A 233 1.40 -10.27 -2.21
CA GLY A 233 1.72 -11.01 -1.01
C GLY A 233 0.77 -12.06 -0.44
N ILE A 234 0.15 -12.88 -1.30
CA ILE A 234 -0.55 -14.07 -0.82
C ILE A 234 0.49 -15.02 -0.18
N PRO A 235 0.41 -15.34 1.14
CA PRO A 235 1.43 -16.14 1.80
C PRO A 235 1.49 -17.57 1.25
N GLY A 236 2.41 -17.81 0.32
CA GLY A 236 2.55 -19.07 -0.43
C GLY A 236 2.70 -18.90 -1.94
N GLU A 237 2.30 -17.76 -2.49
CA GLU A 237 2.54 -17.36 -3.89
C GLU A 237 3.77 -16.43 -3.92
N TYR A 238 4.98 -17.01 -3.89
CA TYR A 238 6.26 -16.28 -3.99
C TYR A 238 6.89 -16.40 -5.40
N ASN A 239 6.07 -16.79 -6.38
CA ASN A 239 6.54 -17.20 -7.67
C ASN A 239 6.44 -16.04 -8.67
N ASN A 240 7.26 -15.01 -8.47
CA ASN A 240 7.51 -13.93 -9.43
C ASN A 240 7.98 -14.57 -10.74
N SER A 241 7.03 -14.93 -11.61
CA SER A 241 7.27 -15.85 -12.71
C SER A 241 7.26 -15.10 -14.03
N ILE A 242 8.45 -14.69 -14.47
CA ILE A 242 8.60 -14.06 -15.78
C ILE A 242 8.68 -15.17 -16.83
N SER A 243 7.79 -15.12 -17.82
CA SER A 243 7.90 -15.90 -19.04
C SER A 243 7.88 -15.07 -20.31
N ILE A 244 8.73 -15.48 -21.27
CA ILE A 244 8.80 -14.87 -22.61
C ILE A 244 8.52 -15.98 -23.61
N ASN A 245 7.43 -15.80 -24.35
CA ASN A 245 6.94 -16.75 -25.36
C ASN A 245 7.09 -16.12 -26.74
N VAL A 246 7.45 -16.94 -27.73
CA VAL A 246 7.36 -16.56 -29.16
C VAL A 246 6.32 -17.47 -29.77
N VAL A 247 5.18 -16.87 -30.14
CA VAL A 247 3.96 -17.58 -30.50
C VAL A 247 3.70 -17.35 -31.98
N ASP A 248 3.64 -18.45 -32.74
CA ASP A 248 3.20 -18.42 -34.13
C ASP A 248 1.68 -18.14 -34.20
N GLN A 249 1.29 -17.22 -35.08
CA GLN A 249 -0.07 -16.73 -35.24
C GLN A 249 -0.73 -17.22 -36.54
N ASP A 250 -0.09 -18.11 -37.31
CA ASP A 250 -0.66 -18.57 -38.57
C ASP A 250 -2.08 -19.14 -38.40
N LYS A 251 -2.94 -18.76 -39.35
CA LYS A 251 -4.33 -19.20 -39.50
C LYS A 251 -4.53 -19.99 -40.79
N GLY A 252 -3.43 -20.47 -41.38
CA GLY A 252 -3.38 -21.39 -42.50
C GLY A 252 -4.13 -22.68 -42.22
N PHE A 253 -4.65 -23.30 -43.29
CA PHE A 253 -5.29 -24.60 -43.21
C PHE A 253 -4.25 -25.73 -43.21
N GLU A 254 -3.33 -25.69 -42.25
CA GLU A 254 -2.39 -26.78 -41.94
C GLU A 254 -3.18 -27.98 -41.40
N TYR A 255 -3.50 -28.93 -42.30
CA TYR A 255 -4.24 -30.14 -41.96
C TYR A 255 -3.34 -31.16 -41.25
N LYS A 256 -2.91 -30.84 -40.02
CA LYS A 256 -2.16 -31.77 -39.17
C LYS A 256 -3.06 -32.38 -38.09
N PRO A 257 -3.08 -33.71 -37.94
CA PRO A 257 -3.68 -34.31 -36.76
C PRO A 257 -2.80 -33.93 -35.57
N LEU A 258 -3.43 -33.37 -34.51
CA LEU A 258 -2.89 -33.08 -33.17
C LEU A 258 -1.36 -33.20 -33.05
N ASP A 259 -0.68 -32.07 -32.82
CA ASP A 259 0.70 -32.07 -32.32
C ASP A 259 0.86 -33.17 -31.25
N THR A 260 2.05 -33.74 -31.18
CA THR A 260 2.43 -34.70 -30.14
C THR A 260 2.32 -34.10 -28.72
N ASP A 261 2.22 -32.78 -28.56
CA ASP A 261 1.85 -32.09 -27.31
C ASP A 261 0.33 -31.83 -27.11
N GLY A 262 -0.49 -31.98 -28.17
CA GLY A 262 -1.94 -32.14 -28.08
C GLY A 262 -2.77 -30.85 -28.10
N LEU A 263 -2.18 -29.69 -28.40
CA LEU A 263 -2.89 -28.40 -28.43
C LEU A 263 -3.25 -27.97 -29.87
N PRO A 264 -4.55 -27.94 -30.26
CA PRO A 264 -4.93 -27.51 -31.60
C PRO A 264 -4.96 -25.99 -31.74
N GLY A 265 -3.95 -25.41 -32.41
CA GLY A 265 -4.01 -24.06 -32.99
C GLY A 265 -3.13 -22.99 -32.34
N ILE A 266 -2.08 -23.37 -31.60
CA ILE A 266 -1.02 -22.45 -31.12
C ILE A 266 0.31 -23.21 -31.17
N ASP A 267 1.21 -22.79 -32.07
CA ASP A 267 2.54 -23.40 -32.23
C ASP A 267 3.58 -22.56 -31.47
N ILE A 268 4.13 -23.14 -30.38
CA ILE A 268 5.10 -22.45 -29.50
C ILE A 268 6.52 -22.80 -29.94
N ILE A 269 7.30 -21.77 -30.28
CA ILE A 269 8.70 -21.92 -30.72
C ILE A 269 9.58 -22.27 -29.51
N LYS A 270 10.11 -23.50 -29.44
CA LYS A 270 10.83 -24.00 -28.26
C LYS A 270 12.28 -23.46 -28.20
N ILE A 271 12.42 -22.24 -27.69
CA ILE A 271 13.72 -21.53 -27.46
C ILE A 271 14.39 -21.93 -26.12
N VAL A 272 13.71 -22.73 -25.29
CA VAL A 272 14.31 -23.53 -24.20
C VAL A 272 13.81 -24.99 -24.31
N PRO A 273 14.25 -25.95 -23.46
CA PRO A 273 13.79 -27.34 -23.51
C PRO A 273 12.28 -27.59 -23.43
N SER A 274 11.46 -26.59 -23.08
CA SER A 274 10.03 -26.72 -22.79
C SER A 274 9.14 -25.57 -23.31
N GLY A 275 9.63 -24.71 -24.21
CA GLY A 275 8.79 -23.70 -24.89
C GLY A 275 9.18 -22.24 -24.67
N SER A 276 9.45 -21.82 -23.43
CA SER A 276 9.55 -20.41 -23.05
C SER A 276 10.73 -20.11 -22.13
N TYR A 277 11.24 -18.87 -22.10
CA TYR A 277 11.93 -18.47 -20.86
C TYR A 277 10.90 -18.57 -19.75
N ALA A 278 11.26 -19.17 -18.62
CA ALA A 278 10.42 -19.21 -17.42
C ALA A 278 11.37 -19.20 -16.23
N LYS A 279 11.44 -18.06 -15.51
CA LYS A 279 12.14 -17.98 -14.24
C LYS A 279 11.10 -17.90 -13.13
N ASN A 280 10.94 -19.00 -12.42
CA ASN A 280 10.27 -19.01 -11.12
C ASN A 280 11.15 -18.34 -10.07
N ASP A 281 10.54 -17.76 -9.05
CA ASP A 281 11.21 -17.03 -7.96
C ASP A 281 12.19 -15.94 -8.51
N PHE A 282 11.73 -15.11 -9.45
CA PHE A 282 12.54 -14.01 -10.00
C PHE A 282 12.89 -12.98 -8.92
N ASN A 283 14.17 -12.66 -8.79
CA ASN A 283 14.68 -11.71 -7.81
C ASN A 283 15.29 -10.49 -8.51
N ILE A 284 14.58 -9.36 -8.51
CA ILE A 284 14.95 -8.13 -9.24
C ILE A 284 16.40 -7.67 -8.97
N ASN A 285 16.86 -7.79 -7.72
CA ASN A 285 18.21 -7.44 -7.28
C ASN A 285 19.35 -8.33 -7.84
N SER A 286 19.04 -9.51 -8.41
CA SER A 286 20.08 -10.47 -8.85
C SER A 286 19.82 -11.16 -10.20
N ASP A 287 18.59 -11.14 -10.70
CA ASP A 287 18.21 -11.64 -12.03
C ASP A 287 18.06 -10.50 -13.08
N CYS A 288 18.17 -9.22 -12.72
CA CYS A 288 18.27 -8.17 -13.74
C CYS A 288 19.62 -8.24 -14.49
N GLY A 289 19.58 -8.13 -15.82
CA GLY A 289 20.74 -8.28 -16.69
C GLY A 289 20.42 -8.70 -18.12
N SER A 290 21.47 -9.03 -18.90
CA SER A 290 21.35 -9.48 -20.29
C SER A 290 21.35 -11.02 -20.40
N TYR A 291 20.43 -11.53 -21.19
CA TYR A 291 20.17 -12.96 -21.38
C TYR A 291 20.37 -13.39 -22.84
N SER A 292 20.83 -14.62 -23.01
CA SER A 292 20.87 -15.31 -24.30
C SER A 292 20.48 -16.77 -24.09
N LEU A 293 19.36 -17.17 -24.71
CA LEU A 293 18.82 -18.52 -24.60
C LEU A 293 18.85 -19.21 -25.96
N LYS A 294 18.93 -20.54 -25.93
CA LYS A 294 18.95 -21.39 -27.11
C LYS A 294 18.21 -22.69 -26.84
N GLY A 295 17.30 -23.03 -27.74
CA GLY A 295 16.47 -24.23 -27.65
C GLY A 295 16.60 -25.12 -28.88
N ALA A 296 15.55 -25.90 -29.13
CA ALA A 296 15.45 -26.74 -30.32
C ALA A 296 15.18 -25.88 -31.57
N ASP A 297 14.28 -24.92 -31.44
CA ASP A 297 13.70 -24.20 -32.58
C ASP A 297 14.32 -22.82 -32.82
N GLY A 298 15.27 -22.38 -31.99
CA GLY A 298 15.91 -21.09 -32.18
C GLY A 298 16.80 -20.60 -31.04
N SER A 299 17.00 -19.28 -31.01
CA SER A 299 17.70 -18.53 -29.96
C SER A 299 17.08 -17.14 -29.81
N ILE A 300 17.10 -16.59 -28.59
CA ILE A 300 16.59 -15.25 -28.28
C ILE A 300 17.61 -14.49 -27.42
N TRP A 301 17.65 -13.17 -27.58
CA TRP A 301 18.48 -12.24 -26.83
C TRP A 301 17.60 -11.12 -26.28
N PHE A 302 17.72 -10.86 -24.98
CA PHE A 302 16.93 -9.85 -24.28
C PHE A 302 17.66 -9.33 -23.05
N SER A 303 17.24 -8.18 -22.54
CA SER A 303 17.62 -7.68 -21.21
C SER A 303 16.39 -7.56 -20.30
N ILE A 304 16.62 -7.66 -18.99
CA ILE A 304 15.67 -7.27 -17.95
C ILE A 304 16.34 -6.17 -17.13
N GLU A 305 15.69 -5.01 -17.04
CA GLU A 305 16.12 -3.85 -16.29
C GLU A 305 15.15 -3.61 -15.13
N ASP A 306 15.68 -3.42 -13.93
CA ASP A 306 14.93 -2.89 -12.79
C ASP A 306 14.51 -1.45 -13.11
N VAL A 307 13.22 -1.17 -13.03
CA VAL A 307 12.62 0.16 -13.19
C VAL A 307 11.59 0.46 -12.11
N SER A 308 11.67 -0.24 -10.97
CA SER A 308 10.87 0.05 -9.78
C SER A 308 11.01 1.52 -9.40
N VAL A 309 9.87 2.13 -9.07
CA VAL A 309 9.82 3.50 -8.58
C VAL A 309 9.51 3.45 -7.10
N PRO A 310 10.34 4.07 -6.23
CA PRO A 310 9.90 4.32 -4.88
C PRO A 310 8.77 5.35 -4.88
N TRP A 311 7.99 5.37 -3.80
CA TRP A 311 6.95 6.38 -3.52
C TRP A 311 7.33 7.82 -3.98
N SER A 312 6.36 8.55 -4.58
CA SER A 312 6.64 9.71 -5.45
C SER A 312 6.31 11.10 -4.89
#